data_AF-A0A2T0B486-F1
#
_entry.id   AF-A0A2T0B486-F1
#
_cell.length_a   1.000
_cell.length_b   1.000
_cell.length_c   1.000
_cell.angle_alpha   90.00
_cell.angle_beta   90.00
_cell.angle_gamma   90.00
#
_symmetry.space_group_name_H-M   'P 1'
#
loop_
_entity.id
_entity.type
_entity.pdbx_description
1 polymer ?
#
loop_
_entity_poly.entity_id
_entity_poly.type
_entity_poly.pdbx_seq_one_letter_code
_entity_poly.pdbx_strand_id
1 'polypeptide(L)'
;MDNGIALAGIAVIVLMCLEINQLRSEVNRMNSKLNRISKYIGICDELKEEIVEELKDLISQGEKIKAIKKYRMATGAGLKEAKDYIDSLS
;
A
#
# COMPACT_ATOMS: atom_id res chain seq x y z
N MET A 1 12.01 -49.00 -6.76
CA MET A 1 11.35 -48.54 -5.50
C MET A 1 10.92 -47.06 -5.62
N ASP A 2 11.18 -46.46 -6.77
CA ASP A 2 11.28 -45.01 -6.98
C ASP A 2 9.95 -44.41 -7.43
N ASN A 3 9.13 -45.20 -8.13
CA ASN A 3 7.81 -44.78 -8.62
C ASN A 3 6.82 -44.49 -7.47
N GLY A 4 6.91 -45.25 -6.36
CA GLY A 4 6.03 -45.05 -5.20
C GLY A 4 6.35 -43.76 -4.44
N ILE A 5 7.63 -43.43 -4.31
CA ILE A 5 8.11 -42.19 -3.69
C ILE A 5 7.72 -40.98 -4.57
N ALA A 6 7.88 -41.10 -5.89
CA ALA A 6 7.46 -40.06 -6.83
C ALA A 6 5.94 -39.78 -6.76
N LEU A 7 5.12 -40.83 -6.66
CA LEU A 7 3.66 -40.69 -6.56
C LEU A 7 3.23 -39.98 -5.27
N ALA A 8 3.86 -40.34 -4.14
CA ALA A 8 3.62 -39.69 -2.85
C ALA A 8 4.02 -38.21 -2.89
N GLY A 9 5.15 -37.88 -3.52
CA GLY A 9 5.59 -36.50 -3.70
C GLY A 9 4.58 -35.66 -4.49
N ILE A 10 4.06 -36.20 -5.61
CA ILE A 10 3.03 -35.53 -6.41
C ILE A 10 1.76 -35.30 -5.60
N ALA A 11 1.31 -36.29 -4.82
CA ALA A 11 0.12 -36.16 -3.98
C ALA A 11 0.26 -35.03 -2.95
N VAL A 12 1.43 -34.91 -2.30
CA VAL A 12 1.72 -33.81 -1.36
C VAL A 12 1.69 -32.46 -2.06
N ILE A 13 2.31 -32.36 -3.25
CA ILE A 13 2.30 -31.12 -4.04
C ILE A 13 0.88 -30.72 -4.42
N VAL A 14 0.04 -31.67 -4.84
CA VAL A 14 -1.36 -31.41 -5.19
C VAL A 14 -2.15 -30.92 -3.98
N LEU A 15 -1.99 -31.56 -2.81
CA LEU A 15 -2.65 -31.13 -1.57
C LEU A 15 -2.24 -29.70 -1.17
N MET A 16 -0.94 -29.40 -1.23
CA MET A 16 -0.43 -28.04 -0.99
C MET A 16 -1.00 -27.03 -1.99
N CYS A 17 -1.08 -27.38 -3.28
CA CYS A 17 -1.67 -26.49 -4.29
C CYS A 17 -3.14 -26.17 -4.01
N LEU A 18 -3.91 -27.13 -3.48
CA LEU A 18 -5.30 -26.91 -3.09
C LEU A 18 -5.40 -25.92 -1.90
N GLU A 19 -4.55 -26.07 -0.89
CA GLU A 19 -4.48 -25.17 0.26
C GLU A 19 -4.04 -23.75 -0.15
N ILE A 20 -3.05 -23.64 -1.05
CA ILE A 20 -2.60 -22.35 -1.60
C ILE A 20 -3.73 -21.62 -2.34
N ASN A 21 -4.56 -22.35 -3.09
CA ASN A 21 -5.70 -21.75 -3.80
C ASN A 21 -6.78 -21.23 -2.85
N GLN A 22 -7.02 -21.92 -1.75
CA GLN A 22 -7.94 -21.44 -0.70
C GLN A 22 -7.40 -20.16 -0.06
N LEU A 23 -6.11 -20.15 0.32
CA LEU A 23 -5.46 -18.97 0.89
C LEU A 23 -5.48 -17.78 -0.07
N ARG A 24 -5.28 -18.00 -1.37
CA ARG A 24 -5.38 -16.97 -2.41
C ARG A 24 -6.79 -16.35 -2.46
N SER A 25 -7.84 -17.15 -2.27
CA SER A 25 -9.22 -16.66 -2.21
C SER A 25 -9.46 -15.78 -1.00
N GLU A 26 -8.92 -16.16 0.17
CA GLU A 26 -9.02 -15.38 1.40
C GLU A 26 -8.30 -14.04 1.30
N VAL A 27 -7.09 -14.02 0.71
CA VAL A 27 -6.34 -12.79 0.41
C VAL A 27 -7.15 -11.88 -0.51
N ASN A 28 -7.77 -12.43 -1.56
CA ASN A 28 -8.60 -11.63 -2.48
C ASN A 28 -9.84 -11.04 -1.79
N ARG A 29 -10.48 -11.81 -0.90
CA ARG A 29 -11.60 -11.33 -0.08
C ARG A 29 -11.16 -10.23 0.88
N MET A 30 -9.98 -10.37 1.49
CA MET A 30 -9.40 -9.36 2.37
C MET A 30 -9.09 -8.07 1.61
N ASN A 31 -8.44 -8.15 0.44
CA ASN A 31 -8.17 -7.00 -0.42
C ASN A 31 -9.47 -6.28 -0.83
N SER A 32 -10.53 -7.04 -1.13
CA SER A 32 -11.84 -6.45 -1.45
C SER A 32 -12.46 -5.71 -0.26
N LYS A 33 -12.28 -6.21 0.96
CA LYS A 33 -12.72 -5.51 2.19
C LYS A 33 -11.89 -4.25 2.43
N LEU A 34 -10.57 -4.33 2.26
CA LEU A 34 -9.67 -3.17 2.38
C LEU A 34 -10.05 -2.06 1.41
N ASN A 35 -10.34 -2.39 0.15
CA ASN A 35 -10.79 -1.42 -0.84
C ASN A 35 -12.10 -0.72 -0.44
N ARG A 36 -13.06 -1.47 0.13
CA ARG A 36 -14.29 -0.89 0.68
C ARG A 36 -13.99 0.07 1.83
N ILE A 37 -13.13 -0.31 2.77
CA ILE A 37 -12.76 0.52 3.92
C ILE A 37 -12.04 1.80 3.45
N SER A 38 -11.09 1.71 2.52
CA SER A 38 -10.42 2.87 1.91
C SER A 38 -11.44 3.87 1.34
N LYS A 39 -12.45 3.37 0.61
CA LYS A 39 -13.55 4.20 0.07
C LYS A 39 -14.39 4.89 1.15
N TYR A 40 -14.66 4.22 2.28
CA TYR A 40 -15.44 4.79 3.38
C TYR A 40 -14.65 5.78 4.24
N ILE A 41 -13.34 5.59 4.38
CA ILE A 41 -12.47 6.51 5.14
C ILE A 41 -12.11 7.76 4.30
N GLY A 42 -12.44 7.78 3.00
CA GLY A 42 -12.09 8.90 2.12
C GLY A 42 -10.59 8.96 1.83
N ILE A 43 -9.87 7.86 2.11
CA ILE A 43 -8.51 7.65 1.64
C ILE A 43 -8.64 7.18 0.19
N CYS A 44 -9.00 8.10 -0.68
CA CYS A 44 -8.63 7.99 -2.09
C CYS A 44 -7.14 8.35 -2.12
N ASP A 45 -6.32 7.53 -2.79
CA ASP A 45 -4.87 7.69 -2.95
C ASP A 45 -4.41 9.01 -3.61
N GLU A 46 -5.29 9.99 -3.76
CA GLU A 46 -5.04 11.30 -4.35
C GLU A 46 -5.11 12.34 -3.23
N LEU A 47 -3.94 12.83 -2.81
CA LEU A 47 -3.84 14.05 -2.03
C LEU A 47 -4.62 15.13 -2.78
N LYS A 48 -5.66 15.71 -2.16
CA LYS A 48 -6.51 16.74 -2.78
C LYS A 48 -5.63 17.75 -3.52
N GLU A 49 -5.99 18.11 -4.75
CA GLU A 49 -5.24 19.07 -5.58
C GLU A 49 -4.96 20.38 -4.82
N GLU A 50 -5.93 20.85 -4.03
CA GLU A 50 -5.80 22.01 -3.13
C GLU A 50 -4.63 21.87 -2.15
N ILE A 51 -4.45 20.71 -1.52
CA ILE A 51 -3.33 20.49 -0.60
C ILE A 51 -2.01 20.47 -1.36
N VAL A 52 -1.99 19.92 -2.58
CA VAL A 52 -0.78 19.89 -3.42
C VAL A 52 -0.36 21.32 -3.80
N GLU A 53 -1.31 22.18 -4.17
CA GLU A 53 -1.04 23.60 -4.45
C GLU A 53 -0.49 24.33 -3.22
N GLU A 54 -1.11 24.16 -2.06
CA GLU A 54 -0.61 24.76 -0.81
C GLU A 54 0.80 24.27 -0.45
N LEU A 55 1.12 23.00 -0.72
CA LEU A 55 2.47 22.48 -0.50
C LEU A 55 3.49 23.13 -1.44
N LYS A 56 3.14 23.32 -2.72
CA LYS A 56 4.00 24.01 -3.70
C LYS A 56 4.22 25.47 -3.32
N ASP A 57 3.20 26.15 -2.84
CA ASP A 57 3.30 27.53 -2.35
C ASP A 57 4.29 27.62 -1.18
N LEU A 58 4.15 26.75 -0.18
CA LEU A 58 5.08 26.67 0.95
C LEU A 58 6.52 26.37 0.50
N ILE A 59 6.71 25.50 -0.50
CA ILE A 59 8.03 25.19 -1.05
C ILE A 59 8.63 26.41 -1.75
N SER A 60 7.83 27.12 -2.58
CA SER A 60 8.27 28.32 -3.31
C SER A 60 8.68 29.46 -2.36
N GLN A 61 8.06 29.52 -1.17
CA GLN A 61 8.38 30.47 -0.11
C GLN A 61 9.61 30.05 0.73
N GLY A 62 10.22 28.90 0.44
CA GLY A 62 11.34 28.35 1.21
C GLY A 62 10.93 27.69 2.53
N GLU A 63 9.64 27.52 2.78
CA GLU A 63 9.07 27.00 4.04
C GLU A 63 8.94 25.46 4.05
N LYS A 64 9.98 24.75 3.59
CA LYS A 64 9.98 23.26 3.46
C LYS A 64 9.54 22.53 4.72
N ILE A 65 9.92 23.00 5.91
CA ILE A 65 9.54 22.37 7.19
C ILE A 65 8.01 22.43 7.40
N LYS A 66 7.37 23.55 7.02
CA LYS A 66 5.91 23.68 7.11
C LYS A 66 5.22 22.80 6.08
N ALA A 67 5.76 22.69 4.86
CA ALA A 67 5.25 21.78 3.84
C ALA A 67 5.30 20.31 4.32
N ILE A 68 6.42 19.87 4.90
CA ILE A 68 6.57 18.52 5.49
C ILE A 68 5.54 18.31 6.61
N LYS A 69 5.37 19.28 7.51
CA LYS A 69 4.38 19.19 8.60
C LYS A 69 2.96 19.06 8.05
N LYS A 70 2.60 19.86 7.05
CA LYS A 70 1.26 19.88 6.46
C LYS A 70 0.96 18.57 5.72
N TYR A 71 1.90 18.05 4.94
CA TYR A 71 1.77 16.75 4.29
C TYR A 71 1.53 15.63 5.32
N ARG A 72 2.33 15.58 6.41
CA ARG A 72 2.13 14.58 7.49
C ARG A 72 0.76 14.66 8.15
N MET A 73 0.24 15.87 8.36
CA MET A 73 -1.09 16.06 8.95
C MET A 73 -2.20 15.62 7.99
N ALA A 74 -2.01 15.81 6.69
CA ALA A 74 -2.99 15.45 5.67
C ALA A 74 -3.01 13.94 5.36
N THR A 75 -1.85 13.28 5.37
CA THR A 75 -1.71 11.89 4.91
C THR A 75 -1.44 10.88 6.02
N GLY A 76 -1.02 11.34 7.21
CA GLY A 76 -0.52 10.45 8.26
C GLY A 76 0.88 9.89 8.00
N ALA A 77 1.57 10.34 6.95
CA ALA A 77 2.89 9.83 6.57
C ALA A 77 3.95 10.00 7.67
N GLY A 78 4.92 9.07 7.66
CA GLY A 78 6.11 9.16 8.49
C GLY A 78 6.97 10.38 8.14
N LEU A 79 7.87 10.79 9.05
CA LEU A 79 8.73 11.95 8.82
C LEU A 79 9.63 11.80 7.58
N LYS A 80 10.18 10.59 7.38
CA LYS A 80 11.02 10.26 6.22
C LYS A 80 10.22 10.37 4.92
N GLU A 81 9.08 9.69 4.85
CA GLU A 81 8.18 9.68 3.68
C GLU A 81 7.74 11.09 3.31
N ALA A 82 7.38 11.90 4.31
CA ALA A 82 6.98 13.27 4.09
C ALA A 82 8.12 14.15 3.55
N LYS A 83 9.34 13.97 4.07
CA LYS A 83 10.51 14.68 3.55
C LYS A 83 10.79 14.28 2.10
N ASP A 84 10.80 12.97 1.81
CA ASP A 84 11.08 12.45 0.48
C ASP A 84 10.06 12.96 -0.55
N TYR A 85 8.77 13.01 -0.18
CA TYR A 85 7.72 13.59 -1.02
C TYR A 85 7.92 15.09 -1.28
N ILE A 86 8.16 15.89 -0.23
CA ILE A 86 8.37 17.35 -0.38
C ILE A 86 9.64 17.66 -1.17
N ASP A 87 10.70 16.86 -1.01
CA ASP A 87 11.92 17.01 -1.80
C ASP A 87 11.69 16.64 -3.29
N SER A 88 10.74 15.74 -3.60
CA SER A 88 10.35 15.44 -4.98
C SER A 88 9.51 16.55 -5.66
N LEU A 89 8.92 17.44 -4.86
CA LEU A 89 8.12 18.59 -5.33
C LEU A 89 8.94 19.88 -5.50
N SER A 90 10.17 19.94 -4.98
CA SER A 90 11.02 21.15 -4.98
C SER A 90 12.01 21.22 -6.13
#